data_AF-A0A3A5MFE6-F1
#
_entry.id   AF-A0A3A5MFE6-F1
#
_cell.length_a   1.000
_cell.length_b   1.000
_cell.length_c   1.000
_cell.angle_alpha   90.00
_cell.angle_beta   90.00
_cell.angle_gamma   90.00
#
_symmetry.space_group_name_H-M   'P 1'
#
loop_
_entity.id
_entity.type
_entity.pdbx_description
1 polymer ?
#
loop_
_entity_poly.entity_id
_entity_poly.type
_entity_poly.pdbx_seq_one_letter_code
_entity_poly.pdbx_strand_id
1 'polypeptide(L)'
;MPQPVNAGLGEISELFMLLASIAYVVALIFFVLDLVKSSSTITALESRLAGENAAPERALAGIGARAAGSTTSGATSSPATADDSMDYGSGPRRGTARVAVSLTILAAVIHGAAVVTRGVAAHRVPWGNMYEFCTTGAFLVAAIFLITLTRKDLRFVGSFVVGLVVIMLCAATVGFPTPVARLIPALQSYWLIVHVSIAVASSALFTITFAMSVLQLLQTSREAKLLAGKTDTAKFLRLVPSALSLENLSYRLNAIAFVGWTFTLMAGAIWAEQAWGRYWGWDTKEVWTFVIWTVYAGYLHARATRGWTGTRAAWLSIVGYLCIVFNFTIVNIYFSGLHSYSGV
;
A
#
# COMPACT_ATOMS: atom_id res chain seq x y z
N MET A 1 -38.21 2.42 18.96
CA MET A 1 -37.20 1.53 19.59
C MET A 1 -36.10 1.27 18.56
N PRO A 2 -34.82 1.33 18.91
CA PRO A 2 -33.75 0.98 17.98
C PRO A 2 -33.88 -0.50 17.59
N GLN A 3 -33.74 -0.80 16.29
CA GLN A 3 -33.87 -2.17 15.79
C GLN A 3 -32.86 -3.11 16.48
N PRO A 4 -33.23 -4.37 16.75
CA PRO A 4 -32.32 -5.36 17.31
C PRO A 4 -31.21 -5.69 16.31
N VAL A 5 -30.01 -6.00 16.82
CA VAL A 5 -28.89 -6.45 15.96
C VAL A 5 -29.26 -7.76 15.29
N ASN A 6 -29.05 -7.87 13.98
CA ASN A 6 -29.31 -9.11 13.25
C ASN A 6 -28.09 -10.03 13.33
N ALA A 7 -28.12 -10.98 14.27
CA ALA A 7 -27.02 -11.92 14.49
C ALA A 7 -26.71 -12.79 13.26
N GLY A 8 -27.72 -13.22 12.50
CA GLY A 8 -27.52 -14.05 11.31
C GLY A 8 -26.78 -13.31 10.18
N LEU A 9 -27.07 -12.01 9.99
CA LEU A 9 -26.28 -11.18 9.07
C LEU A 9 -24.86 -10.93 9.58
N GLY A 10 -24.67 -10.91 10.90
CA GLY A 10 -23.35 -10.85 11.55
C GLY A 10 -22.50 -12.09 11.24
N GLU A 11 -23.06 -13.29 11.35
CA GLU A 11 -22.39 -14.54 11.01
C GLU A 11 -22.05 -14.63 9.50
N ILE A 12 -22.98 -14.21 8.63
CA ILE A 12 -22.73 -14.12 7.18
C ILE A 12 -21.57 -13.16 6.87
N SER A 13 -21.50 -12.03 7.58
CA SER A 13 -20.37 -11.10 7.47
C SER A 13 -19.05 -11.77 7.83
N GLU A 14 -19.00 -12.53 8.92
CA GLU A 14 -17.79 -13.25 9.34
C GLU A 14 -17.36 -14.33 8.35
N LEU A 15 -18.31 -15.05 7.75
CA LEU A 15 -18.04 -15.99 6.67
C LEU A 15 -17.47 -15.31 5.43
N PHE A 16 -18.03 -14.16 5.03
CA PHE A 16 -17.46 -13.38 3.92
C PHE A 16 -16.08 -12.82 4.27
N MET A 17 -15.81 -12.41 5.52
CA MET A 17 -14.48 -11.99 5.95
C MET A 17 -13.47 -13.14 5.84
N LEU A 18 -13.84 -14.35 6.24
CA LEU A 18 -12.99 -15.54 6.10
C LEU A 18 -12.71 -15.84 4.62
N LEU A 19 -13.76 -15.84 3.78
CA LEU A 19 -13.63 -16.07 2.34
C LEU A 19 -12.74 -15.02 1.67
N ALA A 20 -12.90 -13.74 2.02
CA ALA A 20 -12.05 -12.66 1.56
C ALA A 20 -10.60 -12.86 1.98
N SER A 21 -10.36 -13.24 3.24
CA SER A 21 -9.01 -13.50 3.77
C SER A 21 -8.30 -14.60 2.98
N ILE A 22 -8.98 -15.72 2.70
CA ILE A 22 -8.45 -16.80 1.87
C ILE A 22 -8.15 -16.28 0.45
N ALA A 23 -9.08 -15.53 -0.15
CA ALA A 23 -8.89 -14.99 -1.49
C ALA A 23 -7.69 -14.02 -1.57
N TYR A 24 -7.47 -13.17 -0.55
CA TYR A 24 -6.30 -12.31 -0.47
C TYR A 24 -4.99 -13.10 -0.29
N VAL A 25 -4.98 -14.18 0.49
CA VAL A 25 -3.81 -15.07 0.61
C VAL A 25 -3.48 -15.70 -0.74
N VAL A 26 -4.47 -16.18 -1.48
CA VAL A 26 -4.26 -16.72 -2.83
C VAL A 26 -3.73 -15.61 -3.75
N ALA A 27 -4.32 -14.41 -3.74
CA ALA A 27 -3.83 -13.27 -4.51
C ALA A 27 -2.36 -12.93 -4.18
N LEU A 28 -2.00 -12.95 -2.89
CA LEU A 28 -0.63 -12.73 -2.41
C LEU A 28 0.34 -13.77 -2.98
N ILE A 29 -0.04 -15.05 -2.94
CA ILE A 29 0.77 -16.14 -3.53
C ILE A 29 1.00 -15.86 -5.02
N PHE A 30 -0.03 -15.46 -5.78
CA PHE A 30 0.12 -15.14 -7.19
C PHE A 30 1.01 -13.91 -7.44
N PHE A 31 0.94 -12.87 -6.59
CA PHE A 31 1.87 -11.74 -6.67
C PHE A 31 3.31 -12.16 -6.40
N VAL A 32 3.56 -13.03 -5.42
CA VAL A 32 4.90 -13.56 -5.12
C VAL A 32 5.40 -14.43 -6.28
N LEU A 33 4.56 -15.31 -6.83
CA LEU A 33 4.90 -16.14 -7.98
C LEU A 33 5.22 -15.31 -9.22
N ASP A 34 4.44 -14.25 -9.47
CA ASP A 34 4.69 -13.30 -10.55
C ASP A 34 6.05 -12.61 -10.38
N LEU A 35 6.40 -12.19 -9.16
CA LEU A 35 7.70 -11.59 -8.85
C LEU A 35 8.86 -12.57 -9.10
N VAL A 36 8.73 -13.82 -8.64
CA VAL A 36 9.75 -14.87 -8.82
C VAL A 36 9.92 -15.24 -10.31
N LYS A 37 8.83 -15.50 -11.03
CA LYS A 37 8.86 -15.85 -12.46
C LYS A 37 9.41 -14.73 -13.33
N SER A 38 9.07 -13.49 -12.99
CA SER A 38 9.58 -12.33 -13.71
C SER A 38 11.10 -12.20 -13.51
N SER A 39 11.60 -12.44 -12.30
CA SER A 39 13.04 -12.46 -12.00
C SER A 39 13.80 -13.57 -12.73
N SER A 40 13.22 -14.77 -12.87
CA SER A 40 13.86 -15.89 -13.58
C SER A 40 13.87 -15.68 -15.10
N THR A 41 12.79 -15.14 -15.66
CA THR A 41 12.68 -14.84 -17.10
C THR A 41 13.72 -13.81 -17.54
N ILE A 42 13.92 -12.76 -16.73
CA ILE A 42 14.98 -11.77 -16.96
C ILE A 42 16.36 -12.43 -16.98
N THR A 43 16.63 -13.33 -16.03
CA THR A 43 17.91 -14.05 -15.97
C THR A 43 18.14 -14.92 -17.21
N ALA A 44 17.11 -15.62 -17.68
CA ALA A 44 17.21 -16.48 -18.85
C ALA A 44 17.47 -15.68 -20.14
N LEU A 45 16.79 -14.55 -20.32
CA LEU A 45 17.04 -13.64 -21.45
C LEU A 45 18.47 -13.11 -21.45
N GLU A 46 19.01 -12.72 -20.30
CA GLU A 46 20.41 -12.27 -20.19
C GLU A 46 21.40 -13.37 -20.52
N SER A 47 21.18 -14.61 -20.05
CA SER A 47 22.04 -15.73 -20.42
C SER A 47 22.03 -16.00 -21.93
N ARG A 48 20.88 -15.78 -22.60
CA ARG A 48 20.76 -15.90 -24.06
C ARG A 48 21.50 -14.77 -24.77
N LEU A 49 21.28 -13.51 -24.37
CA LEU A 49 21.95 -12.35 -24.96
C LEU A 49 23.47 -12.37 -24.72
N ALA A 50 23.92 -12.83 -23.55
CA ALA A 50 25.34 -13.02 -23.27
C ALA A 50 25.95 -14.14 -24.13
N GLY A 51 25.20 -15.22 -24.38
CA GLY A 51 25.60 -16.29 -25.30
C GLY A 51 25.65 -15.83 -26.76
N GLU A 52 24.68 -15.03 -27.19
CA GLU A 52 24.62 -14.43 -28.54
C GLU A 52 25.74 -13.40 -28.76
N ASN A 53 26.10 -12.62 -27.73
CA ASN A 53 27.21 -11.66 -27.78
C ASN A 53 28.59 -12.32 -27.64
N ALA A 54 28.69 -13.56 -27.15
CA ALA A 54 29.94 -14.35 -27.10
C ALA A 54 30.17 -15.20 -28.37
N ALA A 55 29.10 -15.49 -29.13
CA ALA A 55 29.17 -16.17 -30.42
C ALA A 55 29.80 -15.40 -31.61
N PRO A 56 29.85 -14.04 -31.69
CA PRO A 56 30.37 -13.34 -32.85
C PRO A 56 31.90 -13.34 -32.93
N GLU A 57 32.61 -13.58 -31.82
CA GLU A 57 34.07 -13.51 -31.77
C GLU A 57 34.75 -14.74 -32.40
N ARG A 58 34.03 -15.88 -32.52
CA ARG A 58 34.55 -17.09 -33.16
C ARG A 58 34.37 -17.12 -34.69
N ALA A 59 33.60 -16.19 -35.26
CA ALA A 59 33.29 -16.17 -36.68
C ALA A 59 34.12 -15.16 -37.51
N LEU A 60 34.92 -14.30 -36.87
CA LEU A 60 35.69 -13.24 -37.56
C LEU A 60 37.15 -13.60 -37.90
N ALA A 61 37.57 -14.85 -37.69
CA ALA A 61 38.91 -15.33 -38.09
C ALA A 61 39.01 -15.81 -39.55
N GLY A 62 37.96 -15.63 -40.36
CA GLY A 62 37.96 -16.02 -41.76
C GLY A 62 37.14 -15.07 -42.61
N ILE A 63 37.74 -14.65 -43.74
CA ILE A 63 37.17 -13.90 -44.85
C ILE A 63 37.39 -12.38 -44.75
N GLY A 64 38.45 -11.94 -45.43
CA GLY A 64 38.59 -10.56 -45.87
C GLY A 64 37.69 -10.23 -47.06
N ALA A 65 37.60 -8.92 -47.31
CA ALA A 65 37.05 -8.22 -48.46
C ALA A 65 35.55 -7.87 -48.47
N ARG A 66 35.36 -6.54 -48.53
CA ARG A 66 34.43 -5.75 -49.36
C ARG A 66 33.24 -5.10 -48.65
N ALA A 67 33.14 -3.80 -48.93
CA ALA A 67 32.19 -2.81 -48.45
C ALA A 67 30.74 -3.07 -48.87
N ALA A 68 29.79 -2.61 -48.04
CA ALA A 68 28.68 -1.73 -48.43
C ALA A 68 27.87 -1.37 -47.17
N GLY A 69 27.49 -0.11 -47.05
CA GLY A 69 26.77 0.41 -45.90
C GLY A 69 25.37 -0.18 -45.73
N SER A 70 25.01 -0.45 -44.48
CA SER A 70 23.63 -0.36 -44.03
C SER A 70 23.62 0.37 -42.69
N THR A 71 23.13 1.60 -42.70
CA THR A 71 22.68 2.30 -41.50
C THR A 71 21.48 1.55 -40.93
N THR A 72 21.74 0.56 -40.09
CA THR A 72 20.73 -0.04 -39.23
C THR A 72 20.78 0.75 -37.93
N SER A 73 19.76 1.57 -37.70
CA SER A 73 19.53 2.23 -36.42
C SER A 73 19.45 1.15 -35.35
N GLY A 74 20.52 0.99 -34.57
CA GLY A 74 20.53 0.19 -33.36
C GLY A 74 19.62 0.87 -32.35
N ALA A 75 18.32 0.60 -32.44
CA ALA A 75 17.47 0.63 -31.27
C ALA A 75 18.02 -0.46 -30.35
N THR A 76 18.96 -0.09 -29.47
CA THR A 76 19.27 -0.85 -28.28
C THR A 76 17.99 -0.95 -27.49
N SER A 77 17.19 -1.98 -27.79
CA SER A 77 16.05 -2.39 -26.98
C SER A 77 16.63 -2.94 -25.68
N SER A 78 16.94 -2.03 -24.75
CA SER A 78 17.19 -2.40 -23.36
C SER A 78 16.03 -3.28 -22.90
N PRO A 79 16.31 -4.43 -22.27
CA PRO A 79 15.26 -5.35 -21.85
C PRO A 79 14.31 -4.61 -20.92
N ALA A 80 13.03 -4.56 -21.33
CA ALA A 80 11.99 -3.72 -20.77
C ALA A 80 11.96 -3.73 -19.24
N THR A 81 12.50 -2.65 -18.64
CA THR A 81 12.32 -2.23 -17.26
C THR A 81 10.89 -1.71 -17.08
N ALA A 82 10.35 -1.70 -15.86
CA ALA A 82 9.15 -0.91 -15.59
C ALA A 82 9.46 0.55 -15.99
N ASP A 83 8.67 1.12 -16.88
CA ASP A 83 8.87 2.48 -17.36
C ASP A 83 8.81 3.47 -16.18
N ASP A 84 9.70 4.45 -16.16
CA ASP A 84 9.76 5.51 -15.14
C ASP A 84 8.46 6.32 -15.07
N SER A 85 7.68 6.31 -16.17
CA SER A 85 6.34 6.91 -16.21
C SER A 85 5.33 6.24 -15.27
N MET A 86 5.55 4.96 -14.92
CA MET A 86 4.59 4.08 -14.24
C MET A 86 3.20 4.10 -14.90
N ASP A 87 3.13 4.44 -16.19
CA ASP A 87 1.88 4.53 -16.93
C ASP A 87 1.45 3.16 -17.47
N TYR A 88 0.14 3.03 -17.70
CA TYR A 88 -0.49 1.78 -18.13
C TYR A 88 -0.12 1.37 -19.58
N GLY A 89 0.62 2.22 -20.31
CA GLY A 89 0.95 2.04 -21.73
C GLY A 89 2.35 1.49 -21.97
N SER A 90 2.45 0.42 -22.76
CA SER A 90 3.67 -0.20 -23.36
C SER A 90 4.40 -1.32 -22.60
N GLY A 91 3.96 -1.70 -21.39
CA GLY A 91 4.61 -2.81 -20.64
C GLY A 91 4.31 -4.22 -21.18
N PRO A 92 5.24 -5.19 -21.05
CA PRO A 92 5.00 -6.61 -21.39
C PRO A 92 3.77 -7.16 -20.68
N ARG A 93 2.98 -8.00 -21.39
CA ARG A 93 1.76 -8.62 -20.84
C ARG A 93 2.12 -9.65 -19.75
N ARG A 94 2.23 -9.20 -18.49
CA ARG A 94 2.43 -10.07 -17.31
C ARG A 94 1.13 -10.82 -16.98
N GLY A 95 0.93 -11.97 -17.62
CA GLY A 95 -0.28 -12.80 -17.44
C GLY A 95 -0.51 -13.18 -15.97
N THR A 96 0.54 -13.53 -15.23
CA THR A 96 0.44 -13.87 -13.80
C THR A 96 0.05 -12.67 -12.93
N ALA A 97 0.62 -11.48 -13.18
CA ALA A 97 0.20 -10.25 -12.51
C ALA A 97 -1.29 -9.90 -12.76
N ARG A 98 -1.82 -10.17 -13.96
CA ARG A 98 -3.25 -9.97 -14.25
C ARG A 98 -4.13 -10.92 -13.43
N VAL A 99 -3.73 -12.19 -13.31
CA VAL A 99 -4.43 -13.16 -12.46
C VAL A 99 -4.40 -12.71 -11.00
N ALA A 100 -3.26 -12.23 -10.49
CA ALA A 100 -3.13 -11.70 -9.14
C ALA A 100 -4.07 -10.51 -8.91
N VAL A 101 -4.14 -9.57 -9.87
CA VAL A 101 -5.07 -8.43 -9.81
C VAL A 101 -6.53 -8.88 -9.86
N SER A 102 -6.90 -9.81 -10.75
CA SER A 102 -8.27 -10.34 -10.81
C SER A 102 -8.69 -11.02 -9.52
N LEU A 103 -7.80 -11.81 -8.90
CA LEU A 103 -8.03 -12.41 -7.59
C LEU A 103 -8.17 -11.34 -6.49
N THR A 104 -7.39 -10.27 -6.57
CA THR A 104 -7.51 -9.13 -5.64
C THR A 104 -8.84 -8.40 -5.80
N ILE A 105 -9.32 -8.22 -7.04
CA ILE A 105 -10.64 -7.64 -7.31
C ILE A 105 -11.73 -8.53 -6.72
N LEU A 106 -11.66 -9.84 -6.96
CA LEU A 106 -12.61 -10.80 -6.39
C LEU A 106 -12.60 -10.75 -4.85
N ALA A 107 -11.41 -10.78 -4.25
CA ALA A 107 -11.24 -10.66 -2.80
C ALA A 107 -11.81 -9.34 -2.28
N ALA A 108 -11.61 -8.22 -2.97
CA ALA A 108 -12.15 -6.92 -2.62
C ALA A 108 -13.68 -6.88 -2.71
N VAL A 109 -14.29 -7.51 -3.72
CA VAL A 109 -15.76 -7.60 -3.83
C VAL A 109 -16.34 -8.40 -2.66
N ILE A 110 -15.76 -9.55 -2.34
CA ILE A 110 -16.19 -10.38 -1.21
C ILE A 110 -16.00 -9.61 0.12
N HIS A 111 -14.86 -8.94 0.28
CA HIS A 111 -14.57 -8.14 1.46
C HIS A 111 -15.54 -6.97 1.62
N GLY A 112 -15.87 -6.28 0.52
CA GLY A 112 -16.87 -5.22 0.51
C GLY A 112 -18.25 -5.74 0.92
N ALA A 113 -18.65 -6.91 0.42
CA ALA A 113 -19.89 -7.57 0.87
C ALA A 113 -19.86 -7.85 2.38
N ALA A 114 -18.73 -8.32 2.91
CA ALA A 114 -18.56 -8.57 4.35
C ALA A 114 -18.72 -7.29 5.20
N VAL A 115 -18.11 -6.19 4.79
CA VAL A 115 -18.23 -4.89 5.47
C VAL A 115 -19.66 -4.36 5.40
N VAL A 116 -20.31 -4.47 4.23
CA VAL A 116 -21.69 -4.01 4.05
C VAL A 116 -22.67 -4.83 4.89
N THR A 117 -22.57 -6.16 4.87
CA THR A 117 -23.43 -7.03 5.70
C THR A 117 -23.23 -6.77 7.18
N ARG A 118 -21.99 -6.50 7.63
CA ARG A 118 -21.70 -6.08 9.01
C ARG A 118 -22.45 -4.80 9.37
N GLY A 119 -22.40 -3.80 8.49
CA GLY A 119 -23.07 -2.51 8.70
C GLY A 119 -24.59 -2.63 8.73
N VAL A 120 -25.15 -3.43 7.82
CA VAL A 120 -26.60 -3.73 7.78
C VAL A 120 -27.02 -4.48 9.04
N ALA A 121 -26.25 -5.48 9.50
CA ALA A 121 -26.53 -6.24 10.70
C ALA A 121 -26.62 -5.37 11.96
N ALA A 122 -25.76 -4.34 12.02
CA ALA A 122 -25.67 -3.42 13.15
C ALA A 122 -26.56 -2.16 12.98
N HIS A 123 -27.18 -1.96 11.81
CA HIS A 123 -27.86 -0.73 11.41
C HIS A 123 -27.01 0.54 11.57
N ARG A 124 -25.70 0.43 11.30
CA ARG A 124 -24.73 1.51 11.47
C ARG A 124 -23.49 1.26 10.61
N VAL A 125 -22.63 2.25 10.52
CA VAL A 125 -21.31 2.08 9.92
C VAL A 125 -20.45 1.16 10.82
N PRO A 126 -19.77 0.14 10.27
CA PRO A 126 -18.99 -0.83 11.03
C PRO A 126 -17.61 -0.28 11.38
N TRP A 127 -17.55 0.73 12.26
CA TRP A 127 -16.32 1.32 12.82
C TRP A 127 -16.40 1.48 14.35
N GLY A 128 -17.06 0.54 15.02
CA GLY A 128 -17.34 0.62 16.45
C GLY A 128 -16.28 -0.01 17.35
N ASN A 129 -15.42 -0.87 16.81
CA ASN A 129 -14.42 -1.66 17.54
C ASN A 129 -13.20 -1.98 16.66
N MET A 130 -12.13 -2.52 17.26
CA MET A 130 -10.90 -2.85 16.54
C MET A 130 -11.09 -3.85 15.39
N TYR A 131 -11.96 -4.85 15.52
CA TYR A 131 -12.28 -5.75 14.42
C TYR A 131 -12.79 -5.00 13.19
N GLU A 132 -13.81 -4.18 13.42
CA GLU A 132 -14.51 -3.38 12.42
C GLU A 132 -13.59 -2.33 11.78
N PHE A 133 -12.71 -1.71 12.57
CA PHE A 133 -11.68 -0.80 12.08
C PHE A 133 -10.61 -1.52 11.25
N CYS A 134 -10.07 -2.64 11.72
CA CYS A 134 -9.03 -3.40 11.01
C CYS A 134 -9.57 -3.94 9.67
N THR A 135 -10.77 -4.52 9.68
CA THR A 135 -11.40 -5.08 8.47
C THR A 135 -11.76 -3.98 7.47
N THR A 136 -12.48 -2.94 7.90
CA THR A 136 -12.84 -1.83 6.99
C THR A 136 -11.61 -1.06 6.51
N GLY A 137 -10.59 -0.90 7.36
CA GLY A 137 -9.30 -0.34 6.99
C GLY A 137 -8.58 -1.16 5.92
N ALA A 138 -8.52 -2.48 6.11
CA ALA A 138 -7.94 -3.40 5.12
C ALA A 138 -8.71 -3.38 3.79
N PHE A 139 -10.03 -3.27 3.83
CA PHE A 139 -10.85 -3.08 2.63
C PHE A 139 -10.52 -1.79 1.90
N LEU A 140 -10.41 -0.66 2.61
CA LEU A 140 -10.09 0.63 2.01
C LEU A 140 -8.67 0.68 1.45
N VAL A 141 -7.69 0.06 2.11
CA VAL A 141 -6.33 -0.12 1.57
C VAL A 141 -6.38 -0.88 0.24
N ALA A 142 -7.09 -2.01 0.19
CA ALA A 142 -7.24 -2.80 -1.03
C ALA A 142 -7.97 -2.02 -2.13
N ALA A 143 -9.06 -1.31 -1.79
CA ALA A 143 -9.83 -0.51 -2.74
C ALA A 143 -9.00 0.64 -3.33
N ILE A 144 -8.27 1.39 -2.49
CA ILE A 144 -7.42 2.50 -2.93
C ILE A 144 -6.25 1.97 -3.77
N PHE A 145 -5.69 0.81 -3.43
CA PHE A 145 -4.70 0.15 -4.27
C PHE A 145 -5.25 -0.19 -5.66
N LEU A 146 -6.43 -0.83 -5.73
CA LEU A 146 -7.09 -1.15 -7.00
C LEU A 146 -7.44 0.11 -7.80
N ILE A 147 -7.91 1.17 -7.16
CA ILE A 147 -8.16 2.47 -7.82
C ILE A 147 -6.86 3.05 -8.36
N THR A 148 -5.78 2.99 -7.59
CA THR A 148 -4.47 3.49 -8.04
C THR A 148 -3.96 2.70 -9.24
N LEU A 149 -4.20 1.37 -9.28
CA LEU A 149 -3.89 0.51 -10.43
C LEU A 149 -4.63 0.90 -11.72
N THR A 150 -5.77 1.60 -11.64
CA THR A 150 -6.46 2.11 -12.85
C THR A 150 -5.73 3.29 -13.50
N ARG A 151 -4.87 3.98 -12.75
CA ARG A 151 -4.12 5.16 -13.24
C ARG A 151 -2.64 4.89 -13.42
N LYS A 152 -2.01 4.10 -12.54
CA LYS A 152 -0.57 3.79 -12.54
C LYS A 152 -0.33 2.30 -12.40
N ASP A 153 0.61 1.73 -13.15
CA ASP A 153 0.96 0.30 -13.03
C ASP A 153 1.86 0.06 -11.80
N LEU A 154 1.21 -0.03 -10.64
CA LEU A 154 1.84 -0.34 -9.35
C LEU A 154 1.77 -1.83 -9.00
N ARG A 155 1.64 -2.73 -9.99
CA ARG A 155 1.52 -4.19 -9.72
C ARG A 155 2.73 -4.75 -8.97
N PHE A 156 3.92 -4.15 -9.14
CA PHE A 156 5.13 -4.51 -8.40
C PHE A 156 5.02 -4.23 -6.89
N VAL A 157 4.18 -3.28 -6.47
CA VAL A 157 3.87 -3.00 -5.06
C VAL A 157 2.79 -3.95 -4.52
N GLY A 158 2.10 -4.67 -5.40
CA GLY A 158 0.94 -5.50 -5.04
C GLY A 158 1.23 -6.57 -3.98
N SER A 159 2.41 -7.20 -4.01
CA SER A 159 2.81 -8.16 -2.97
C SER A 159 2.92 -7.51 -1.58
N PHE A 160 3.45 -6.28 -1.50
CA PHE A 160 3.58 -5.55 -0.25
C PHE A 160 2.22 -5.07 0.27
N VAL A 161 1.39 -4.49 -0.60
CA VAL A 161 0.07 -3.97 -0.20
C VAL A 161 -0.88 -5.10 0.17
N VAL A 162 -1.00 -6.14 -0.67
CA VAL A 162 -1.85 -7.30 -0.37
C VAL A 162 -1.31 -8.06 0.84
N GLY A 163 0.01 -8.16 1.00
CA GLY A 163 0.63 -8.74 2.19
C GLY A 163 0.20 -8.01 3.47
N LEU A 164 0.21 -6.68 3.47
CA LEU A 164 -0.30 -5.90 4.59
C LEU A 164 -1.81 -6.11 4.82
N VAL A 165 -2.63 -6.15 3.76
CA VAL A 165 -4.07 -6.42 3.87
C VAL A 165 -4.32 -7.77 4.55
N VAL A 166 -3.55 -8.81 4.19
CA VAL A 166 -3.61 -10.12 4.85
C VAL A 166 -3.21 -10.02 6.32
N ILE A 167 -2.16 -9.27 6.66
CA ILE A 167 -1.75 -9.07 8.06
C ILE A 167 -2.86 -8.36 8.84
N MET A 168 -3.48 -7.32 8.28
CA MET A 168 -4.58 -6.59 8.94
C MET A 168 -5.80 -7.49 9.15
N LEU A 169 -6.15 -8.33 8.17
CA LEU A 169 -7.24 -9.29 8.30
C LEU A 169 -6.94 -10.37 9.35
N CYS A 170 -5.71 -10.89 9.38
CA CYS A 170 -5.25 -11.81 10.41
C CYS A 170 -5.30 -11.18 11.81
N ALA A 171 -4.84 -9.94 11.94
CA ALA A 171 -4.92 -9.19 13.18
C ALA A 171 -6.37 -8.97 13.63
N ALA A 172 -7.29 -8.70 12.69
CA ALA A 172 -8.71 -8.57 13.01
C ALA A 172 -9.31 -9.90 13.51
N THR A 173 -9.10 -11.00 12.77
CA THR A 173 -9.75 -12.28 13.06
C THR A 173 -9.16 -13.03 14.24
N VAL A 174 -7.84 -12.98 14.42
CA VAL A 174 -7.14 -13.68 15.51
C VAL A 174 -6.97 -12.79 16.73
N GLY A 175 -6.67 -11.50 16.52
CA GLY A 175 -6.36 -10.56 17.60
C GLY A 175 -7.59 -9.91 18.24
N PHE A 176 -8.65 -9.69 17.48
CA PHE A 176 -9.83 -8.93 17.94
C PHE A 176 -11.16 -9.57 17.52
N PRO A 177 -11.47 -10.84 17.87
CA PRO A 177 -12.75 -11.44 17.52
C PRO A 177 -13.89 -10.83 18.36
N THR A 178 -14.43 -9.69 17.93
CA THR A 178 -15.52 -9.01 18.62
C THR A 178 -16.86 -9.23 17.91
N PRO A 179 -17.92 -9.70 18.60
CA PRO A 179 -19.26 -9.84 18.01
C PRO A 179 -19.86 -8.51 17.54
N VAL A 180 -20.87 -8.58 16.68
CA VAL A 180 -21.62 -7.39 16.26
C VAL A 180 -22.37 -6.80 17.46
N ALA A 181 -22.04 -5.56 17.81
CA ALA A 181 -22.66 -4.84 18.92
C ALA A 181 -23.14 -3.43 18.53
N ARG A 182 -23.96 -2.81 19.37
CA ARG A 182 -24.39 -1.41 19.23
C ARG A 182 -23.24 -0.46 19.58
N LEU A 183 -23.23 0.72 18.96
CA LEU A 183 -22.30 1.80 19.33
C LEU A 183 -22.62 2.34 20.73
N ILE A 184 -21.59 2.79 21.43
CA ILE A 184 -21.74 3.63 22.62
C ILE A 184 -22.39 4.97 22.18
N PRO A 185 -23.32 5.56 22.94
CA PRO A 185 -24.10 6.73 22.51
C PRO A 185 -23.27 7.93 22.01
N ALA A 186 -22.07 8.16 22.58
CA ALA A 186 -21.17 9.24 22.18
C ALA A 186 -20.64 9.12 20.73
N LEU A 187 -20.72 7.92 20.13
CA LEU A 187 -20.24 7.62 18.77
C LEU A 187 -21.33 7.74 17.69
N GLN A 188 -22.58 8.05 18.04
CA GLN A 188 -23.68 8.20 17.07
C GLN A 188 -23.74 9.61 16.48
N SER A 189 -22.67 10.04 15.78
CA SER A 189 -22.61 11.35 15.12
C SER A 189 -22.22 11.23 13.65
N TYR A 190 -22.77 12.11 12.81
CA TYR A 190 -22.35 12.26 11.41
C TYR A 190 -20.85 12.58 11.29
N TRP A 191 -20.28 13.26 12.29
CA TRP A 191 -18.86 13.57 12.30
C TRP A 191 -17.97 12.32 12.40
N LEU A 192 -18.42 11.26 13.07
CA LEU A 192 -17.69 9.99 13.06
C LEU A 192 -17.57 9.47 11.63
N ILE A 193 -18.64 9.56 10.85
CA ILE A 193 -18.67 9.10 9.46
C ILE A 193 -17.63 9.86 8.62
N VAL A 194 -17.64 11.17 8.72
CA VAL A 194 -16.75 12.06 7.95
C VAL A 194 -15.30 11.95 8.40
N HIS A 195 -15.05 12.01 9.72
CA HIS A 195 -13.71 11.96 10.29
C HIS A 195 -13.02 10.62 9.99
N VAL A 196 -13.68 9.49 10.32
CA VAL A 196 -13.07 8.17 10.18
C VAL A 196 -12.88 7.78 8.73
N SER A 197 -13.82 8.09 7.82
CA SER A 197 -13.66 7.77 6.40
C SER A 197 -12.42 8.44 5.79
N ILE A 198 -12.22 9.73 6.08
CA ILE A 198 -11.08 10.49 5.56
C ILE A 198 -9.79 10.07 6.26
N ALA A 199 -9.84 9.75 7.56
CA ALA A 199 -8.70 9.19 8.29
C ALA A 199 -8.21 7.89 7.64
N VAL A 200 -9.12 6.95 7.39
CA VAL A 200 -8.78 5.64 6.83
C VAL A 200 -8.33 5.77 5.37
N ALA A 201 -8.97 6.62 4.57
CA ALA A 201 -8.54 6.89 3.20
C ALA A 201 -7.12 7.49 3.14
N SER A 202 -6.81 8.42 4.05
CA SER A 202 -5.47 9.01 4.17
C SER A 202 -4.43 7.98 4.61
N SER A 203 -4.74 7.18 5.63
CA SER A 203 -3.89 6.06 6.09
C SER A 203 -3.57 5.08 4.97
N ALA A 204 -4.55 4.73 4.14
CA ALA A 204 -4.36 3.84 3.00
C ALA A 204 -3.42 4.42 1.92
N LEU A 205 -3.49 5.72 1.66
CA LEU A 205 -2.51 6.39 0.80
C LEU A 205 -1.10 6.35 1.44
N PHE A 206 -1.00 6.64 2.73
CA PHE A 206 0.28 6.56 3.46
C PHE A 206 0.86 5.14 3.49
N THR A 207 0.02 4.11 3.52
CA THR A 207 0.43 2.71 3.36
C THR A 207 1.11 2.47 2.01
N ILE A 208 0.52 2.98 0.92
CA ILE A 208 1.09 2.80 -0.43
C ILE A 208 2.43 3.53 -0.52
N THR A 209 2.52 4.76 -0.01
CA THR A 209 3.78 5.53 -0.03
C THR A 209 4.84 4.94 0.88
N PHE A 210 4.46 4.30 2.00
CA PHE A 210 5.35 3.51 2.83
C PHE A 210 5.97 2.36 2.03
N ALA A 211 5.15 1.55 1.35
CA ALA A 211 5.64 0.44 0.53
C ALA A 211 6.59 0.94 -0.58
N MET A 212 6.25 2.06 -1.22
CA MET A 212 7.12 2.70 -2.21
C MET A 212 8.43 3.20 -1.62
N SER A 213 8.42 3.77 -0.41
CA SER A 213 9.63 4.27 0.27
C SER A 213 10.56 3.13 0.68
N VAL A 214 10.00 1.99 1.12
CA VAL A 214 10.78 0.77 1.35
C VAL A 214 11.44 0.28 0.06
N LEU A 215 10.67 0.20 -1.03
CA LEU A 215 11.19 -0.18 -2.35
C LEU A 215 12.25 0.80 -2.85
N GLN A 216 12.07 2.10 -2.61
CA GLN A 216 13.03 3.14 -2.96
C GLN A 216 14.38 2.92 -2.24
N LEU A 217 14.37 2.57 -0.95
CA LEU A 217 15.60 2.29 -0.21
C LEU A 217 16.32 1.05 -0.75
N LEU A 218 15.58 -0.01 -1.06
CA LEU A 218 16.13 -1.22 -1.66
C LEU A 218 16.73 -0.93 -3.04
N GLN A 219 16.03 -0.14 -3.86
CA GLN A 219 16.47 0.27 -5.18
C GLN A 219 17.72 1.16 -5.12
N THR A 220 17.75 2.14 -4.20
CA THR A 220 18.91 3.02 -3.99
C THR A 220 20.15 2.20 -3.58
N SER A 221 19.98 1.22 -2.70
CA SER A 221 21.06 0.31 -2.28
C SER A 221 21.58 -0.54 -3.44
N ARG A 222 20.67 -1.02 -4.31
CA ARG A 222 21.05 -1.77 -5.52
C ARG A 222 21.81 -0.91 -6.51
N GLU A 223 21.30 0.27 -6.84
CA GLU A 223 21.94 1.22 -7.76
C GLU A 223 23.36 1.59 -7.27
N ALA A 224 23.52 1.86 -5.97
CA ALA A 224 24.83 2.12 -5.37
C ALA A 224 25.81 0.93 -5.48
N LYS A 225 25.33 -0.31 -5.31
CA LYS A 225 26.17 -1.53 -5.45
C LYS A 225 26.62 -1.75 -6.89
N LEU A 226 25.74 -1.49 -7.85
CA LEU A 226 26.06 -1.60 -9.28
C LEU A 226 27.10 -0.57 -9.70
N LEU A 227 26.97 0.68 -9.24
CA LEU A 227 27.96 1.73 -9.46
C LEU A 227 29.33 1.37 -8.87
N ALA A 228 29.34 0.62 -7.76
CA ALA A 228 30.57 0.11 -7.14
C ALA A 228 31.11 -1.17 -7.79
N GLY A 229 30.56 -1.61 -8.93
CA GLY A 229 31.00 -2.82 -9.65
C GLY A 229 30.67 -4.14 -8.96
N LYS A 230 29.78 -4.15 -7.96
CA LYS A 230 29.38 -5.36 -7.24
C LYS A 230 28.29 -6.13 -8.00
N THR A 231 28.20 -7.42 -7.75
CA THR A 231 27.22 -8.31 -8.40
C THR A 231 25.78 -7.96 -8.00
N ASP A 232 24.88 -8.01 -8.99
CA ASP A 232 23.46 -7.74 -8.79
C ASP A 232 22.77 -8.92 -8.09
N THR A 233 22.69 -8.86 -6.76
CA THR A 233 22.09 -9.92 -5.95
C THR A 233 20.55 -9.87 -5.96
N ALA A 234 19.95 -8.70 -6.15
CA ALA A 234 18.52 -8.48 -5.94
C ALA A 234 17.78 -8.28 -7.27
N LYS A 235 17.76 -9.34 -8.08
CA LYS A 235 17.23 -9.33 -9.46
C LYS A 235 15.76 -8.90 -9.57
N PHE A 236 14.94 -9.14 -8.53
CA PHE A 236 13.54 -8.72 -8.52
C PHE A 236 13.37 -7.19 -8.56
N LEU A 237 14.33 -6.42 -8.02
CA LEU A 237 14.32 -4.95 -8.04
C LEU A 237 14.44 -4.38 -9.46
N ARG A 238 14.85 -5.18 -10.45
CA ARG A 238 14.84 -4.76 -11.87
C ARG A 238 13.43 -4.50 -12.41
N LEU A 239 12.42 -5.09 -11.78
CA LEU A 239 11.00 -4.90 -12.12
C LEU A 239 10.40 -3.68 -11.43
N VAL A 240 11.13 -3.11 -10.47
CA VAL A 240 10.73 -1.94 -9.72
C VAL A 240 11.28 -0.70 -10.46
N PRO A 241 10.48 0.37 -10.61
CA PRO A 241 10.95 1.63 -11.19
C PRO A 241 12.18 2.19 -10.46
N SER A 242 12.85 3.17 -11.08
CA SER A 242 14.01 3.82 -10.47
C SER A 242 13.68 4.42 -9.10
N ALA A 243 14.70 4.56 -8.24
CA ALA A 243 14.52 5.14 -6.91
C ALA A 243 13.91 6.55 -7.00
N LEU A 244 14.29 7.33 -8.01
CA LEU A 244 13.76 8.68 -8.25
C LEU A 244 12.27 8.66 -8.62
N SER A 245 11.84 7.72 -9.48
CA SER A 245 10.44 7.58 -9.88
C SER A 245 9.55 7.21 -8.69
N LEU A 246 10.01 6.27 -7.84
CA LEU A 246 9.33 5.93 -6.59
C LEU A 246 9.24 7.13 -5.65
N GLU A 247 10.33 7.88 -5.50
CA GLU A 247 10.38 9.06 -4.64
C GLU A 247 9.41 10.16 -5.09
N ASN A 248 9.34 10.44 -6.39
CA ASN A 248 8.49 11.48 -6.96
C ASN A 248 7.01 11.15 -6.83
N LEU A 249 6.61 9.90 -7.12
CA LEU A 249 5.23 9.48 -6.96
C LEU A 249 4.85 9.37 -5.48
N SER A 250 5.75 8.87 -4.63
CA SER A 250 5.54 8.82 -3.17
C SER A 250 5.30 10.22 -2.60
N TYR A 251 6.10 11.22 -3.01
CA TYR A 251 5.91 12.62 -2.59
C TYR A 251 4.54 13.17 -2.98
N ARG A 252 4.08 12.96 -4.21
CA ARG A 252 2.76 13.42 -4.68
C ARG A 252 1.62 12.76 -3.92
N LEU A 253 1.70 11.46 -3.68
CA LEU A 253 0.69 10.72 -2.93
C LEU A 253 0.69 11.14 -1.45
N ASN A 254 1.85 11.34 -0.84
CA ASN A 254 1.99 11.86 0.53
C ASN A 254 1.39 13.26 0.67
N ALA A 255 1.54 14.14 -0.32
CA ALA A 255 0.92 15.46 -0.30
C ALA A 255 -0.63 15.36 -0.29
N ILE A 256 -1.21 14.48 -1.10
CA ILE A 256 -2.67 14.24 -1.12
C ILE A 256 -3.13 13.67 0.23
N ALA A 257 -2.42 12.66 0.74
CA ALA A 257 -2.72 12.03 2.03
C ALA A 257 -2.61 13.01 3.20
N PHE A 258 -1.64 13.94 3.16
CA PHE A 258 -1.45 14.96 4.18
C PHE A 258 -2.61 15.97 4.22
N VAL A 259 -3.15 16.37 3.07
CA VAL A 259 -4.36 17.21 3.02
C VAL A 259 -5.53 16.49 3.68
N GLY A 260 -5.72 15.21 3.36
CA GLY A 260 -6.74 14.37 4.00
C GLY A 260 -6.52 14.25 5.52
N TRP A 261 -5.29 14.01 5.97
CA TRP A 261 -4.96 13.92 7.39
C TRP A 261 -5.15 15.24 8.14
N THR A 262 -4.88 16.37 7.49
CA THR A 262 -5.13 17.71 8.05
C THR A 262 -6.63 17.90 8.27
N PHE A 263 -7.46 17.50 7.28
CA PHE A 263 -8.90 17.49 7.45
C PHE A 263 -9.34 16.56 8.59
N THR A 264 -8.78 15.35 8.67
CA THR A 264 -9.05 14.41 9.77
C THR A 264 -8.80 15.05 11.13
N LEU A 265 -7.68 15.75 11.31
CA LEU A 265 -7.34 16.42 12.57
C LEU A 265 -8.37 17.52 12.92
N MET A 266 -8.76 18.35 11.94
CA MET A 266 -9.79 19.39 12.14
C MET A 266 -11.17 18.79 12.45
N ALA A 267 -11.62 17.82 11.65
CA ALA A 267 -12.90 17.15 11.85
C ALA A 267 -12.95 16.38 13.18
N GLY A 268 -11.82 15.83 13.61
CA GLY A 268 -11.67 15.17 14.90
C GLY A 268 -11.85 16.14 16.06
N ALA A 269 -11.25 17.33 15.99
CA ALA A 269 -11.43 18.38 16.99
C ALA A 269 -12.89 18.86 17.09
N ILE A 270 -13.58 19.04 15.95
CA ILE A 270 -15.01 19.41 15.93
C ILE A 270 -15.86 18.31 16.55
N TRP A 271 -15.60 17.05 16.20
CA TRP A 271 -16.29 15.91 16.80
C TRP A 271 -16.06 15.82 18.32
N ALA A 272 -14.83 16.09 18.78
CA ALA A 272 -14.48 16.08 20.19
C ALA A 272 -15.28 17.10 21.00
N GLU A 273 -15.54 18.28 20.43
CA GLU A 273 -16.36 19.30 21.08
C GLU A 273 -17.80 18.82 21.25
N GLN A 274 -18.38 18.19 20.23
CA GLN A 274 -19.74 17.66 20.32
C GLN A 274 -19.86 16.47 21.28
N ALA A 275 -18.84 15.62 21.35
CA ALA A 275 -18.87 14.40 22.16
C ALA A 275 -18.52 14.65 23.64
N TRP A 276 -17.57 15.56 23.91
CA TRP A 276 -17.01 15.77 25.26
C TRP A 276 -16.97 17.23 25.70
N GLY A 277 -17.53 18.16 24.94
CA GLY A 277 -17.63 19.59 25.29
C GLY A 277 -16.33 20.39 25.12
N ARG A 278 -15.31 19.83 24.45
CA ARG A 278 -14.03 20.52 24.17
C ARG A 278 -13.38 20.06 22.86
N TYR A 279 -12.73 20.98 22.16
CA TYR A 279 -12.05 20.68 20.88
C TYR A 279 -10.80 19.81 21.00
N TRP A 280 -10.13 19.84 22.16
CA TRP A 280 -8.88 19.12 22.39
C TRP A 280 -8.74 18.78 23.87
N GLY A 281 -8.37 17.55 24.18
CA GLY A 281 -8.19 17.01 25.51
C GLY A 281 -6.78 16.55 25.85
N TRP A 282 -5.82 16.65 24.94
CA TRP A 282 -4.46 16.08 25.11
C TRP A 282 -4.47 14.58 25.40
N ASP A 283 -5.48 13.87 24.90
CA ASP A 283 -5.51 12.43 25.04
C ASP A 283 -4.47 11.78 24.12
N THR A 284 -4.08 10.54 24.41
CA THR A 284 -2.98 9.89 23.69
C THR A 284 -3.28 9.82 22.19
N LYS A 285 -4.53 9.62 21.77
CA LYS A 285 -4.90 9.51 20.36
C LYS A 285 -4.84 10.84 19.61
N GLU A 286 -5.33 11.90 20.23
CA GLU A 286 -5.23 13.27 19.74
C GLU A 286 -3.75 13.65 19.59
N VAL A 287 -2.94 13.44 20.63
CA VAL A 287 -1.50 13.74 20.60
C VAL A 287 -0.79 12.99 19.47
N TRP A 288 -1.03 11.69 19.32
CA TRP A 288 -0.40 10.92 18.25
C TRP A 288 -0.89 11.31 16.85
N THR A 289 -2.15 11.72 16.72
CA THR A 289 -2.66 12.27 15.45
C THR A 289 -1.93 13.55 15.06
N PHE A 290 -1.61 14.41 16.04
CA PHE A 290 -0.78 15.60 15.85
C PHE A 290 0.71 15.27 15.59
N VAL A 291 1.27 14.25 16.25
CA VAL A 291 2.63 13.76 15.97
C VAL A 291 2.74 13.27 14.52
N ILE A 292 1.79 12.45 14.06
CA ILE A 292 1.73 11.98 12.66
C ILE A 292 1.67 13.17 11.71
N TRP A 293 0.79 14.13 11.98
CA TRP A 293 0.68 15.35 11.18
C TRP A 293 2.01 16.11 11.12
N THR A 294 2.70 16.27 12.26
CA THR A 294 3.98 16.98 12.35
C THR A 294 5.09 16.26 11.58
N VAL A 295 5.17 14.92 11.67
CA VAL A 295 6.17 14.14 10.93
C VAL A 295 5.95 14.25 9.43
N TYR A 296 4.70 14.17 8.94
CA TYR A 296 4.42 14.31 7.52
C TYR A 296 4.54 15.76 7.02
N ALA A 297 4.19 16.75 7.84
CA ALA A 297 4.47 18.16 7.54
C ALA A 297 5.98 18.40 7.41
N GLY A 298 6.77 17.84 8.34
CA GLY A 298 8.23 17.86 8.31
C GLY A 298 8.80 17.15 7.08
N TYR A 299 8.22 16.00 6.68
CA TYR A 299 8.58 15.30 5.44
C TYR A 299 8.35 16.18 4.19
N LEU A 300 7.17 16.79 4.07
CA LEU A 300 6.84 17.66 2.93
C LEU A 300 7.70 18.92 2.92
N HIS A 301 7.91 19.53 4.08
CA HIS A 301 8.78 20.69 4.24
C HIS A 301 10.22 20.36 3.87
N ALA A 302 10.77 19.26 4.40
CA ALA A 302 12.11 18.78 4.07
C ALA A 302 12.25 18.58 2.56
N ARG A 303 11.27 17.94 1.91
CA ARG A 303 11.26 17.74 0.44
C ARG A 303 11.15 19.03 -0.38
N ALA A 304 10.48 20.05 0.15
CA ALA A 304 10.41 21.36 -0.48
C ALA A 304 11.71 22.18 -0.28
N THR A 305 12.47 21.89 0.78
CA THR A 305 13.77 22.53 1.05
C THR A 305 14.93 21.83 0.35
N ARG A 306 15.96 22.59 -0.03
CA ARG A 306 17.17 22.04 -0.67
C ARG A 306 17.91 21.09 0.29
N GLY A 307 18.20 19.86 -0.16
CA GLY A 307 19.12 18.93 0.53
C GLY A 307 18.50 17.69 1.17
N TRP A 308 17.17 17.53 1.13
CA TRP A 308 16.47 16.35 1.65
C TRP A 308 15.79 15.57 0.51
N THR A 309 16.58 14.77 -0.19
CA THR A 309 16.14 13.86 -1.25
C THR A 309 16.70 12.45 -1.01
N GLY A 310 16.19 11.46 -1.75
CA GLY A 310 16.65 10.07 -1.68
C GLY A 310 16.39 9.40 -0.34
N THR A 311 17.41 8.73 0.19
CA THR A 311 17.35 7.88 1.40
C THR A 311 16.79 8.59 2.63
N ARG A 312 17.14 9.87 2.84
CA ARG A 312 16.69 10.62 4.03
C ARG A 312 15.18 10.86 4.00
N ALA A 313 14.66 11.23 2.85
CA ALA A 313 13.22 11.45 2.66
C ALA A 313 12.44 10.14 2.77
N ALA A 314 12.97 9.04 2.23
CA ALA A 314 12.35 7.72 2.34
C ALA A 314 12.20 7.29 3.82
N TRP A 315 13.23 7.51 4.64
CA TRP A 315 13.17 7.23 6.08
C TRP A 315 12.12 8.08 6.81
N LEU A 316 12.00 9.36 6.49
CA LEU A 316 10.94 10.21 7.07
C LEU A 316 9.53 9.68 6.74
N SER A 317 9.30 9.25 5.49
CA SER A 317 8.01 8.65 5.11
C SER A 317 7.75 7.33 5.84
N ILE A 318 8.80 6.52 6.06
CA ILE A 318 8.72 5.27 6.83
C ILE A 318 8.36 5.55 8.28
N VAL A 319 9.08 6.48 8.94
CA VAL A 319 8.82 6.87 10.32
C VAL A 319 7.40 7.42 10.48
N GLY A 320 6.93 8.27 9.55
CA GLY A 320 5.56 8.78 9.56
C GLY A 320 4.51 7.66 9.52
N TYR A 321 4.72 6.64 8.69
CA TYR A 321 3.81 5.50 8.63
C TYR A 321 3.90 4.62 9.89
N LEU A 322 5.09 4.43 10.46
CA LEU A 322 5.24 3.74 11.73
C LEU A 322 4.53 4.47 12.88
N CYS A 323 4.48 5.80 12.87
CA CYS A 323 3.65 6.56 13.81
C CYS A 323 2.15 6.28 13.63
N ILE A 324 1.66 6.13 12.39
CA ILE A 324 0.28 5.72 12.12
C ILE A 324 0.01 4.32 12.68
N VAL A 325 0.90 3.35 12.42
CA VAL A 325 0.76 1.98 12.94
C VAL A 325 0.79 1.96 14.47
N PHE A 326 1.67 2.76 15.09
CA PHE A 326 1.76 2.89 16.53
C PHE A 326 0.48 3.48 17.13
N ASN A 327 -0.05 4.55 16.54
CA ASN A 327 -1.31 5.15 16.97
C ASN A 327 -2.48 4.17 16.80
N PHE A 328 -2.50 3.43 15.70
CA PHE A 328 -3.58 2.49 15.44
C PHE A 328 -3.52 1.26 16.33
N THR A 329 -2.34 0.72 16.65
CA THR A 329 -2.21 -0.50 17.45
C THR A 329 -1.92 -0.19 18.90
N ILE A 330 -0.73 0.31 19.21
CA ILE A 330 -0.25 0.49 20.58
C ILE A 330 -1.12 1.47 21.35
N VAL A 331 -1.47 2.63 20.76
CA VAL A 331 -2.31 3.62 21.45
C VAL A 331 -3.72 3.08 21.69
N ASN A 332 -4.31 2.36 20.74
CA ASN A 332 -5.62 1.74 20.95
C ASN A 332 -5.61 0.65 22.02
N ILE A 333 -4.57 -0.19 22.07
CA ILE A 333 -4.55 -1.37 22.93
C ILE A 333 -4.11 -1.02 24.35
N TYR A 334 -3.06 -0.20 24.49
CA TYR A 334 -2.36 -0.01 25.76
C TYR A 334 -2.67 1.31 26.47
N PHE A 335 -3.28 2.28 25.77
CA PHE A 335 -3.62 3.56 26.37
C PHE A 335 -5.14 3.72 26.43
N SER A 336 -5.66 3.81 27.65
CA SER A 336 -7.06 4.16 27.88
C SER A 336 -7.26 5.66 27.64
N GLY A 337 -8.26 6.00 26.84
CA GLY A 337 -8.61 7.37 26.48
C GLY A 337 -10.05 7.44 25.98
N LEU A 338 -10.61 8.65 25.92
CA LEU A 338 -12.01 8.89 25.52
C LEU A 338 -12.30 8.44 24.08
N HIS A 339 -11.25 8.37 23.27
CA HIS A 339 -11.30 7.89 21.90
C HIS A 339 -10.96 6.41 21.75
N SER A 340 -10.61 5.68 22.82
CA SER A 340 -10.15 4.30 22.67
C SER A 340 -11.26 3.42 22.11
N TYR A 341 -10.98 2.83 20.94
CA TYR A 341 -11.87 1.88 20.27
C TYR A 341 -11.50 0.45 20.67
N SER A 342 -10.72 0.30 21.75
CA SER A 342 -10.05 -0.95 22.11
C SER A 342 -11.05 -2.08 22.08
N GLY A 343 -12.25 -1.90 22.65
CA GLY A 343 -13.35 -2.85 22.56
C GLY A 343 -12.95 -4.29 22.93
N VAL A 344 -11.79 -4.42 23.60
CA VAL A 344 -11.19 -5.60 24.19
C VAL A 344 -11.60 -5.69 25.64
#